data_AF-A0A1J7GZG4-F1
#
_entry.id   AF-A0A1J7GZG4-F1
#
_cell.length_a   1.000
_cell.length_b   1.000
_cell.length_c   1.000
_cell.angle_alpha   90.00
_cell.angle_beta   90.00
_cell.angle_gamma   90.00
#
_symmetry.space_group_name_H-M   'P 1'
#
loop_
_entity.id
_entity.type
_entity.pdbx_description
1 polymer ?
#
loop_
_entity_poly.entity_id
_entity_poly.type
_entity_poly.pdbx_seq_one_letter_code
_entity_poly.pdbx_strand_id
1 'polypeptide(L)'
;MAPDPNRAAGAGASSSGTTKDDAVTKKKVESEDLSDEDLALKQQLELYVERVQDSDPGLQKVALESMRQEIRTSTSSMTSVPKPLKFLRPHYGTLKAYYETMTESDLKKYLADILSVLALTMSAEGERESLKYRLLGSTGDIGSWGHEYVRNLAGEIAQEYAERE
;
A
#
# COMPACT_ATOMS: atom_id res chain seq x y z
N MET A 1 15.00 3.02 -71.94
CA MET A 1 14.28 3.05 -70.65
C MET A 1 13.57 1.70 -70.52
N ALA A 2 14.19 0.74 -69.83
CA ALA A 2 13.63 -0.61 -69.63
C ALA A 2 12.87 -0.66 -68.28
N PRO A 3 11.76 -1.41 -68.17
CA PRO A 3 11.07 -1.60 -66.89
C PRO A 3 11.53 -2.91 -66.23
N ASP A 4 11.73 -2.87 -64.90
CA ASP A 4 11.88 -4.06 -64.05
C ASP A 4 10.76 -4.06 -62.98
N PRO A 5 10.02 -5.17 -62.83
CA PRO A 5 8.95 -5.31 -61.84
C PRO A 5 9.36 -6.23 -60.69
N ASN A 6 9.26 -5.80 -59.43
CA ASN A 6 8.97 -6.75 -58.35
C ASN A 6 8.52 -6.11 -57.02
N ARG A 7 7.51 -6.75 -56.44
CA ARG A 7 7.35 -7.06 -55.00
C ARG A 7 6.34 -6.24 -54.16
N ALA A 8 5.10 -6.68 -54.28
CA ALA A 8 4.25 -7.27 -53.22
C ALA A 8 4.02 -6.52 -51.88
N ALA A 9 2.78 -6.06 -51.74
CA ALA A 9 1.80 -6.34 -50.66
C ALA A 9 2.24 -6.44 -49.20
N GLY A 10 1.59 -5.62 -48.34
CA GLY A 10 1.54 -5.84 -46.89
C GLY A 10 0.57 -4.86 -46.24
N ALA A 11 -0.61 -5.35 -45.88
CA ALA A 11 -1.75 -4.60 -45.36
C ALA A 11 -1.49 -3.95 -43.98
N GLY A 12 -2.06 -2.76 -43.80
CA GLY A 12 -2.24 -2.15 -42.49
C GLY A 12 -3.44 -2.75 -41.75
N ALA A 13 -3.29 -2.98 -40.45
CA ALA A 13 -4.39 -3.12 -39.51
C ALA A 13 -3.91 -2.78 -38.07
N SER A 14 -4.42 -1.66 -37.57
CA SER A 14 -4.81 -1.34 -36.19
C SER A 14 -3.99 -1.87 -35.00
N SER A 15 -3.25 -0.97 -34.36
CA SER A 15 -2.83 -1.09 -32.95
C SER A 15 -3.86 -0.43 -32.03
N SER A 16 -4.62 -1.24 -31.30
CA SER A 16 -5.41 -0.82 -30.15
C SER A 16 -5.40 -1.95 -29.11
N GLY A 17 -4.77 -1.71 -27.97
CA GLY A 17 -4.88 -2.55 -26.77
C GLY A 17 -3.55 -3.09 -26.26
N THR A 18 -2.82 -2.31 -25.45
CA THR A 18 -1.68 -2.82 -24.67
C THR A 18 -1.58 -2.04 -23.35
N THR A 19 -2.44 -2.39 -22.39
CA THR A 19 -2.29 -1.91 -21.00
C THR A 19 -2.63 -2.96 -19.94
N LYS A 20 -3.28 -4.08 -20.30
CA LYS A 20 -3.65 -5.13 -19.32
C LYS A 20 -2.61 -6.25 -19.17
N ASP A 21 -1.92 -6.64 -20.24
CA ASP A 21 -1.01 -7.80 -20.23
C ASP A 21 0.31 -7.53 -19.47
N ASP A 22 0.82 -6.30 -19.48
CA ASP A 22 2.02 -5.93 -18.71
C ASP A 22 1.82 -6.01 -17.19
N ALA A 23 0.63 -5.67 -16.68
CA ALA A 23 0.35 -5.69 -15.25
C ALA A 23 0.18 -7.13 -14.72
N VAL A 24 -0.40 -8.02 -15.51
CA VAL A 24 -0.54 -9.45 -15.17
C VAL A 24 0.82 -10.14 -15.26
N THR A 25 1.64 -9.80 -16.26
CA THR A 25 2.99 -10.36 -16.43
C THR A 25 3.93 -9.88 -15.32
N LYS A 26 3.93 -8.59 -14.95
CA LYS A 26 4.69 -8.09 -13.79
C LYS A 26 4.27 -8.73 -12.47
N LYS A 27 2.97 -8.89 -12.23
CA LYS A 27 2.47 -9.57 -11.01
C LYS A 27 2.90 -11.03 -10.92
N LYS A 28 2.97 -11.73 -12.07
CA LYS A 28 3.37 -13.14 -12.13
C LYS A 28 4.90 -13.31 -11.98
N VAL A 29 5.68 -12.41 -12.58
CA VAL A 29 7.15 -12.42 -12.46
C VAL A 29 7.60 -11.98 -11.06
N GLU A 30 6.96 -10.99 -10.44
CA GLU A 30 7.25 -10.62 -9.03
C GLU A 30 6.89 -11.73 -8.05
N SER A 31 5.95 -12.65 -8.38
CA SER A 31 5.65 -13.79 -7.52
C SER A 31 6.63 -14.95 -7.64
N GLU A 32 7.34 -15.09 -8.77
CA GLU A 32 8.28 -16.18 -9.04
C GLU A 32 9.72 -15.90 -8.53
N ASP A 33 10.02 -14.67 -8.10
CA ASP A 33 11.35 -14.24 -7.62
C ASP A 33 11.36 -13.84 -6.13
N LEU A 34 10.29 -14.15 -5.39
CA LEU A 34 10.26 -13.99 -3.93
C LEU A 34 10.98 -15.17 -3.28
N SER A 35 11.84 -14.89 -2.29
CA SER A 35 12.36 -15.96 -1.43
C SER A 35 11.22 -16.63 -0.65
N ASP A 36 11.42 -17.88 -0.21
CA ASP A 36 10.43 -18.59 0.62
C ASP A 36 10.02 -17.79 1.87
N GLU A 37 10.96 -17.03 2.44
CA GLU A 37 10.72 -16.13 3.58
C GLU A 37 9.82 -14.96 3.21
N ASP A 38 10.03 -14.34 2.05
CA ASP A 38 9.21 -13.23 1.58
C ASP A 38 7.79 -13.68 1.21
N LEU A 39 7.67 -14.88 0.64
CA LEU A 39 6.37 -15.49 0.35
C LEU A 39 5.59 -15.76 1.64
N ALA A 40 6.26 -16.30 2.66
CA ALA A 40 5.67 -16.53 3.97
C ALA A 40 5.23 -15.21 4.63
N LEU A 41 6.05 -14.16 4.57
CA LEU A 41 5.70 -12.83 5.09
C LEU A 41 4.48 -12.27 4.36
N LYS A 42 4.42 -12.38 3.03
CA LYS A 42 3.27 -11.93 2.24
C LYS A 42 1.99 -12.66 2.65
N GLN A 43 2.02 -13.99 2.72
CA GLN A 43 0.87 -14.80 3.13
C GLN A 43 0.40 -14.47 4.55
N GLN A 44 1.34 -14.23 5.46
CA GLN A 44 1.03 -13.83 6.84
C GLN A 44 0.33 -12.46 6.89
N LEU A 45 0.80 -11.48 6.12
CA LEU A 45 0.17 -10.16 6.03
C LEU A 45 -1.22 -10.24 5.40
N GLU A 46 -1.39 -11.05 4.35
CA GLU A 46 -2.70 -11.34 3.74
C GLU A 46 -3.66 -11.96 4.76
N LEU A 47 -3.20 -12.93 5.54
CA LEU A 47 -4.00 -13.51 6.62
C LEU A 47 -4.39 -12.48 7.68
N TYR A 48 -3.51 -11.56 8.06
CA TYR A 48 -3.88 -10.49 8.99
C TYR A 48 -4.96 -9.58 8.40
N VAL A 49 -4.89 -9.23 7.11
CA VAL A 49 -5.93 -8.43 6.45
C VAL A 49 -7.29 -9.13 6.52
N GLU A 50 -7.34 -10.44 6.29
CA GLU A 50 -8.57 -11.23 6.44
C GLU A 50 -9.09 -11.21 7.89
N ARG A 51 -8.20 -11.41 8.87
CA ARG A 51 -8.56 -11.46 10.30
C ARG A 51 -9.00 -10.12 10.87
N VAL A 52 -8.50 -9.01 10.32
CA VAL A 52 -8.98 -7.67 10.67
C VAL A 52 -10.46 -7.50 10.31
N GLN A 53 -10.96 -8.25 9.33
CA GLN A 53 -12.35 -8.21 8.88
C GLN A 53 -13.24 -9.29 9.51
N ASP A 54 -12.69 -10.10 10.43
CA ASP A 54 -13.43 -11.15 11.12
C ASP A 54 -14.57 -10.55 11.98
N SER A 55 -15.56 -11.35 12.38
CA SER A 55 -16.64 -10.87 13.25
C SER A 55 -16.24 -10.83 14.73
N ASP A 56 -15.21 -11.58 15.13
CA ASP A 56 -14.72 -11.62 16.51
C ASP A 56 -13.73 -10.46 16.79
N PRO A 57 -14.08 -9.49 17.67
CA PRO A 57 -13.19 -8.39 18.04
C PRO A 57 -11.86 -8.85 18.67
N GLY A 58 -11.82 -10.02 19.31
CA GLY A 58 -10.60 -10.60 19.87
C GLY A 58 -9.60 -10.95 18.77
N LEU A 59 -10.08 -11.61 17.69
CA LEU A 59 -9.25 -11.94 16.53
C LEU A 59 -8.83 -10.68 15.76
N GLN A 60 -9.74 -9.72 15.57
CA GLN A 60 -9.41 -8.44 14.95
C GLN A 60 -8.28 -7.74 15.69
N LYS A 61 -8.36 -7.66 17.02
CA LYS A 61 -7.35 -7.01 17.86
C LYS A 61 -5.98 -7.64 17.69
N VAL A 62 -5.89 -8.97 17.79
CA VAL A 62 -4.63 -9.70 17.63
C VAL A 62 -4.04 -9.45 16.24
N ALA A 63 -4.87 -9.51 15.20
CA ALA A 63 -4.41 -9.25 13.83
C ALA A 63 -3.88 -7.82 13.63
N LEU A 64 -4.58 -6.81 14.16
CA LEU A 64 -4.16 -5.41 14.11
C LEU A 64 -2.84 -5.19 14.87
N GLU A 65 -2.72 -5.76 16.07
CA GLU A 65 -1.50 -5.64 16.88
C GLU A 65 -0.31 -6.34 16.22
N SER A 66 -0.50 -7.54 15.67
CA SER A 66 0.53 -8.27 14.93
C SER A 66 0.96 -7.53 13.66
N MET A 67 0.00 -7.05 12.86
CA MET A 67 0.31 -6.28 11.65
C MET A 67 1.06 -4.99 11.98
N ARG A 68 0.66 -4.27 13.04
CA ARG A 68 1.35 -3.09 13.54
C ARG A 68 2.79 -3.40 13.93
N GLN A 69 3.02 -4.49 14.65
CA GLN A 69 4.36 -4.89 15.07
C GLN A 69 5.26 -5.23 13.88
N GLU A 70 4.73 -5.94 12.88
CA GLU A 70 5.45 -6.34 11.67
C GLU A 70 5.89 -5.11 10.86
N ILE A 71 4.97 -4.16 10.65
CA ILE A 71 5.24 -2.90 9.95
C ILE A 71 6.30 -2.11 10.71
N ARG A 72 6.15 -1.91 12.03
CA ARG A 72 7.10 -1.13 12.84
C ARG A 72 8.51 -1.71 12.84
N THR A 73 8.61 -3.03 12.96
CA THR A 73 9.89 -3.73 12.95
C THR A 73 10.59 -3.50 11.62
N SER A 74 9.85 -3.60 10.51
CA SER A 74 10.38 -3.42 9.16
C SER A 74 10.66 -1.96 8.78
N THR A 75 9.88 -0.99 9.27
CA THR A 75 10.07 0.45 8.99
C THR A 75 11.13 1.12 9.87
N SER A 76 11.50 0.49 10.99
CA SER A 76 12.59 0.98 11.85
C SER A 76 13.98 0.84 11.21
N SER A 77 14.10 0.01 10.17
CA SER A 77 15.35 -0.22 9.45
C SER A 77 15.54 0.81 8.33
N MET A 78 16.74 1.38 8.22
CA MET A 78 17.12 2.37 7.20
C MET A 78 17.37 1.68 5.84
N THR A 79 16.35 1.01 5.31
CA THR A 79 16.36 0.31 4.02
C THR A 79 15.31 0.91 3.09
N SER A 80 15.49 0.78 1.77
CA SER A 80 14.47 1.12 0.78
C SER A 80 13.10 0.52 1.13
N VAL A 81 12.01 1.19 0.72
CA VAL A 81 10.58 0.87 1.00
C VAL A 81 10.37 -0.53 1.61
N PRO A 82 10.03 -0.64 2.90
CA PRO A 82 9.92 -1.91 3.60
C PRO A 82 8.99 -2.92 2.90
N LYS A 83 9.39 -4.19 2.85
CA LYS A 83 8.63 -5.26 2.19
C LYS A 83 7.18 -5.36 2.68
N PRO A 84 6.85 -5.20 3.99
CA PRO A 84 5.46 -5.21 4.42
C PRO A 84 4.60 -4.13 3.76
N LEU A 85 5.13 -2.93 3.52
CA LEU A 85 4.39 -1.88 2.81
C LEU A 85 4.13 -2.29 1.36
N LYS A 86 5.11 -2.92 0.70
CA LYS A 86 4.95 -3.44 -0.67
C LYS A 86 3.87 -4.52 -0.74
N PHE A 87 3.84 -5.45 0.22
CA PHE A 87 2.84 -6.53 0.25
C PHE A 87 1.45 -6.07 0.66
N LEU A 88 1.34 -5.04 1.53
CA LEU A 88 0.05 -4.48 1.92
C LEU A 88 -0.53 -3.49 0.90
N ARG A 89 0.26 -3.02 -0.08
CA ARG A 89 -0.18 -2.13 -1.17
C ARG A 89 -1.51 -2.53 -1.82
N PRO A 90 -1.69 -3.79 -2.26
CA PRO A 90 -2.93 -4.19 -2.92
C PRO A 90 -4.14 -4.20 -1.98
N HIS A 91 -3.90 -4.27 -0.67
CA HIS A 91 -4.92 -4.37 0.38
C HIS A 91 -5.29 -3.01 0.98
N TYR A 92 -4.56 -1.93 0.65
CA TYR A 92 -4.82 -0.60 1.21
C TYR A 92 -6.27 -0.14 1.00
N GLY A 93 -6.80 -0.30 -0.22
CA GLY A 93 -8.20 0.04 -0.53
C GLY A 93 -9.21 -0.79 0.26
N THR A 94 -8.92 -2.08 0.47
CA THR A 94 -9.75 -3.01 1.25
C THR A 94 -9.78 -2.62 2.73
N LEU A 95 -8.62 -2.31 3.31
CA LEU A 95 -8.51 -1.87 4.71
C LEU A 95 -9.18 -0.51 4.92
N LYS A 96 -9.04 0.42 3.96
CA LYS A 96 -9.72 1.72 3.98
C LYS A 96 -11.24 1.56 3.91
N ALA A 97 -11.75 0.74 3.01
CA ALA A 97 -13.19 0.47 2.91
C ALA A 97 -13.73 -0.14 4.21
N TYR A 98 -13.00 -1.08 4.82
CA TYR A 98 -13.39 -1.66 6.10
C TYR A 98 -13.41 -0.63 7.23
N TYR A 99 -12.39 0.24 7.32
CA TYR A 99 -12.31 1.31 8.30
C TYR A 99 -13.57 2.20 8.33
N GLU A 100 -14.12 2.54 7.17
CA GLU A 100 -15.33 3.36 7.05
C GLU A 100 -16.59 2.65 7.59
N THR A 101 -16.60 1.32 7.62
CA THR A 101 -17.71 0.53 8.19
C THR A 101 -17.61 0.33 9.70
N MET A 102 -16.44 0.57 10.30
CA MET A 102 -16.22 0.37 11.73
C MET A 102 -16.88 1.47 12.56
N THR A 103 -17.48 1.07 13.67
CA THR A 103 -17.91 2.00 14.72
C THR A 103 -16.70 2.54 15.50
N GLU A 104 -16.84 3.72 16.09
CA GLU A 104 -15.81 4.33 16.92
C GLU A 104 -15.41 3.39 18.07
N SER A 105 -14.17 2.91 18.01
CA SER A 105 -13.61 1.91 18.93
C SER A 105 -12.08 1.99 18.91
N ASP A 106 -11.43 1.37 19.89
CA ASP A 106 -9.97 1.31 19.91
C ASP A 106 -9.40 0.53 18.72
N LEU A 107 -10.14 -0.47 18.21
CA LEU A 107 -9.77 -1.21 17.01
C LEU A 107 -9.77 -0.31 15.77
N LYS A 108 -10.76 0.58 15.66
CA LYS A 108 -10.81 1.58 14.58
C LYS A 108 -9.58 2.50 14.65
N LYS A 109 -9.18 2.96 15.84
CA LYS A 109 -7.96 3.77 16.02
C LYS A 109 -6.69 3.02 15.63
N TYR A 110 -6.60 1.73 15.96
CA TYR A 110 -5.45 0.90 15.56
C TYR A 110 -5.38 0.72 14.04
N LEU A 111 -6.51 0.51 13.39
CA LEU A 111 -6.57 0.44 11.93
C LEU A 111 -6.22 1.79 11.29
N ALA A 112 -6.65 2.92 11.87
CA ALA A 112 -6.23 4.25 11.41
C ALA A 112 -4.71 4.44 11.50
N ASP A 113 -4.06 4.01 12.60
CA ASP A 113 -2.60 4.08 12.70
C ASP A 113 -1.90 3.32 11.57
N ILE A 114 -2.39 2.11 11.24
CA ILE A 114 -1.86 1.31 10.14
C ILE A 114 -2.10 2.01 8.80
N LEU A 115 -3.31 2.51 8.54
CA LEU A 115 -3.65 3.24 7.32
C LEU A 115 -2.81 4.50 7.14
N SER A 116 -2.49 5.20 8.23
CA SER A 116 -1.62 6.38 8.22
C SER A 116 -0.21 6.06 7.72
N VAL A 117 0.34 4.91 8.13
CA VAL A 117 1.68 4.48 7.73
C VAL A 117 1.68 3.89 6.32
N LEU A 118 0.63 3.16 5.95
CA LEU A 118 0.47 2.69 4.57
C LEU A 118 0.36 3.87 3.59
N ALA A 119 -0.32 4.95 3.97
CA ALA A 119 -0.47 6.15 3.15
C ALA A 119 0.88 6.77 2.72
N LEU A 120 1.98 6.55 3.45
CA LEU A 120 3.33 7.03 3.09
C LEU A 120 3.74 6.71 1.65
N THR A 121 3.28 5.58 1.14
CA THR A 121 3.70 5.05 -0.16
C THR A 121 2.52 4.74 -1.08
N MET A 122 1.30 4.87 -0.56
CA MET A 122 0.06 4.42 -1.19
C MET A 122 -0.95 5.53 -1.40
N SER A 123 -0.81 6.68 -0.72
CA SER A 123 -1.70 7.81 -0.92
C SER A 123 -1.43 8.48 -2.26
N ALA A 124 -2.49 8.98 -2.89
CA ALA A 124 -2.33 9.83 -4.05
C ALA A 124 -1.63 11.13 -3.62
N GLU A 125 -0.72 11.62 -4.45
CA GLU A 125 0.04 12.84 -4.19
C GLU A 125 -0.94 14.00 -3.92
N GLY A 126 -0.88 14.57 -2.71
CA GLY A 126 -1.76 15.66 -2.26
C GLY A 126 -2.97 15.26 -1.39
N GLU A 127 -3.30 13.97 -1.23
CA GLU A 127 -4.46 13.56 -0.42
C GLU A 127 -4.23 13.60 1.10
N ARG A 128 -3.00 13.89 1.56
CA ARG A 128 -2.61 14.04 2.99
C ARG A 128 -3.20 12.96 3.90
N GLU A 129 -3.27 11.73 3.39
CA GLU A 129 -3.98 10.67 4.08
C GLU A 129 -3.22 10.20 5.33
N SER A 130 -1.89 10.30 5.33
CA SER A 130 -1.11 9.98 6.52
C SER A 130 -1.51 10.88 7.69
N LEU A 131 -1.59 12.19 7.49
CA LEU A 131 -2.01 13.15 8.50
C LEU A 131 -3.47 12.92 8.91
N LYS A 132 -4.38 12.72 7.94
CA LYS A 132 -5.80 12.44 8.23
C LYS A 132 -5.95 11.25 9.18
N TYR A 133 -5.39 10.09 8.83
CA TYR A 133 -5.52 8.90 9.67
C TYR A 133 -4.72 9.01 10.96
N ARG A 134 -3.63 9.78 10.98
CA ARG A 134 -2.88 10.03 12.22
C ARG A 134 -3.73 10.77 13.26
N LEU A 135 -4.54 11.74 12.83
CA LEU A 135 -5.43 12.48 13.72
C LEU A 135 -6.62 11.64 14.22
N LEU A 136 -7.01 10.62 13.45
CA LEU A 136 -8.07 9.67 13.80
C LEU A 136 -7.57 8.44 14.57
N GLY A 137 -6.25 8.22 14.57
CA GLY A 137 -5.59 7.06 15.16
C GLY A 137 -5.36 7.18 16.65
N SER A 138 -4.50 6.31 17.18
CA SER A 138 -4.13 6.35 18.58
C SER A 138 -3.12 7.47 18.85
N THR A 139 -3.21 8.11 20.01
CA THR A 139 -2.23 9.11 20.49
C THR A 139 -0.92 8.48 20.96
N GLY A 140 -0.54 7.32 20.40
CA GLY A 140 0.73 6.65 20.70
C GLY A 140 1.94 7.42 20.18
N ASP A 141 3.14 6.96 20.54
CA ASP A 141 4.39 7.58 20.11
C ASP A 141 4.54 7.54 18.58
N ILE A 142 4.70 8.72 17.97
CA ILE A 142 4.87 8.89 16.51
C ILE A 142 6.22 8.32 16.07
N GLY A 143 7.27 8.48 16.88
CA GLY A 143 8.62 8.01 16.56
C GLY A 143 8.70 6.49 16.42
N SER A 144 7.76 5.77 17.02
CA SER A 144 7.69 4.32 17.03
C SER A 144 7.48 3.66 15.66
N TRP A 145 7.12 4.44 14.64
CA TRP A 145 6.94 4.02 13.25
C TRP A 145 8.16 4.30 12.35
N GLY A 146 9.18 4.97 12.88
CA GLY A 146 10.42 5.30 12.17
C GLY A 146 10.49 6.73 11.67
N HIS A 147 11.70 7.19 11.38
CA HIS A 147 11.99 8.58 11.00
C HIS A 147 11.34 9.00 9.67
N GLU A 148 11.17 8.06 8.73
CA GLU A 148 10.52 8.36 7.45
C GLU A 148 9.06 8.74 7.63
N TYR A 149 8.34 8.03 8.52
CA TYR A 149 6.96 8.38 8.86
C TYR A 149 6.85 9.77 9.48
N VAL A 150 7.72 10.08 10.45
CA VAL A 150 7.78 11.39 11.10
C VAL A 150 8.06 12.50 10.08
N ARG A 151 9.01 12.27 9.16
CA ARG A 151 9.36 13.21 8.10
C ARG A 151 8.18 13.48 7.17
N ASN A 152 7.46 12.43 6.75
CA ASN A 152 6.27 12.59 5.90
C ASN A 152 5.19 13.42 6.60
N LEU A 153 4.86 13.08 7.86
CA LEU A 153 3.88 13.82 8.64
C LEU A 153 4.27 15.30 8.79
N ALA A 154 5.54 15.59 9.06
CA ALA A 154 6.01 16.96 9.14
C ALA A 154 5.82 17.73 7.81
N GLY A 155 6.03 17.06 6.68
CA GLY A 155 5.75 17.61 5.35
C GLY A 155 4.27 17.92 5.13
N GLU A 156 3.39 16.96 5.44
CA GLU A 156 1.94 17.15 5.30
C GLU A 156 1.40 18.23 6.24
N ILE A 157 1.93 18.34 7.46
CA ILE A 157 1.58 19.41 8.41
C ILE A 157 2.02 20.77 7.88
N ALA A 158 3.22 20.87 7.30
CA ALA A 158 3.71 22.13 6.74
C ALA A 158 2.86 22.59 5.55
N GLN A 159 2.43 21.66 4.70
CA GLN A 159 1.50 21.93 3.60
C GLN A 159 0.14 22.39 4.12
N GLU A 160 -0.43 21.68 5.10
CA GLU A 160 -1.69 22.05 5.74
C GLU A 160 -1.64 23.45 6.36
N TYR A 161 -0.54 23.78 7.04
CA TYR A 161 -0.36 25.10 7.62
C TYR A 161 -0.33 26.19 6.53
N ALA A 162 0.40 25.96 5.44
CA ALA A 162 0.52 26.91 4.34
C ALA A 162 -0.80 27.11 3.57
N GLU A 163 -1.67 26.11 3.49
CA GLU A 163 -2.99 26.25 2.85
C GLU A 163 -4.02 27.00 3.69
N ARG A 164 -3.82 27.10 5.01
CA ARG A 164 -4.72 27.81 5.92
C ARG A 164 -4.45 29.31 5.99
N GLU A 165 -3.29 29.75 5.51
CA GLU A 165 -2.87 31.15 5.39
C GLU A 165 -3.29 31.74 4.03
#